data_AF-A0AAU5DG05-F1
#
_entry.id   AF-A0AAU5DG05-F1
#
_cell.length_a   1.000
_cell.length_b   1.000
_cell.length_c   1.000
_cell.angle_alpha   90.00
_cell.angle_beta   90.00
_cell.angle_gamma   90.00
#
_symmetry.space_group_name_H-M   'P 1'
#
loop_
_entity.id
_entity.type
_entity.pdbx_description
1 polymer ?
#
loop_
_entity_poly.entity_id
_entity_poly.type
_entity_poly.pdbx_seq_one_letter_code
_entity_poly.pdbx_strand_id
1 'polypeptide(L)'
;MSDSLPEPRSSGAGRAPAARCERNRPAPLRPVVSGSGAGRRARWQRLLHLDLHPENVILTDRGPRAIDWTTARVGRPEVDVAMTFVILRGIVLRPHERLLIRGFLRAVARSCGTDPRTGMPVATERRLGDPHLTETEAGLVRGPQRRYA
;
A
#
# COMPACT_ATOMS: atom_id res chain seq x y z
N MET A 1 19.24 63.93 -13.61
CA MET A 1 17.98 63.43 -13.02
C MET A 1 18.11 61.93 -12.94
N SER A 2 18.53 61.46 -11.77
CA SER A 2 18.69 60.05 -11.45
C SER A 2 17.31 59.43 -11.29
N ASP A 3 17.05 58.32 -11.96
CA ASP A 3 15.88 57.50 -11.70
C ASP A 3 16.34 56.09 -11.33
N SER A 4 16.04 55.73 -10.09
CA SER A 4 16.59 54.61 -9.35
C SER A 4 15.87 53.31 -9.71
N LEU A 5 16.63 52.27 -10.04
CA LEU A 5 16.14 50.89 -10.11
C LEU A 5 15.73 50.41 -8.71
N PRO A 6 14.62 49.66 -8.54
CA PRO A 6 14.26 49.11 -7.25
C PRO A 6 15.06 47.83 -6.92
N GLU A 7 15.61 47.81 -5.71
CA GLU A 7 16.30 46.70 -5.05
C GLU A 7 15.45 45.40 -4.95
N PRO A 8 16.07 44.21 -5.05
CA PRO A 8 15.37 42.94 -4.88
C PRO A 8 15.03 42.70 -3.40
N ARG A 9 13.73 42.54 -3.12
CA ARG A 9 13.25 42.10 -1.79
C ARG A 9 13.68 40.66 -1.53
N SER A 10 14.54 40.47 -0.53
CA SER A 10 14.76 39.19 0.14
C SER A 10 13.45 38.69 0.77
N SER A 11 12.86 37.63 0.23
CA SER A 11 11.67 37.00 0.81
C SER A 11 11.91 35.52 1.09
N GLY A 12 12.05 35.22 2.38
CA GLY A 12 11.67 33.98 3.03
C GLY A 12 12.12 32.67 2.40
N ALA A 13 13.24 32.12 2.89
CA ALA A 13 13.44 30.69 2.90
C ALA A 13 12.25 30.04 3.65
N GLY A 14 11.32 29.46 2.89
CA GLY A 14 10.23 28.68 3.43
C GLY A 14 10.80 27.49 4.19
N ARG A 15 10.78 27.56 5.52
CA ARG A 15 10.99 26.38 6.38
C ARG A 15 9.95 25.34 5.99
N ALA A 16 10.41 24.23 5.41
CA ALA A 16 9.61 23.02 5.29
C ALA A 16 9.09 22.63 6.69
N PRO A 17 7.81 22.23 6.85
CA PRO A 17 7.27 21.87 8.15
C PRO A 17 7.86 20.53 8.60
N ALA A 18 8.94 20.59 9.38
CA ALA A 18 9.57 19.43 10.04
C ALA A 18 8.62 18.65 10.98
N ALA A 19 7.48 19.25 11.34
CA ALA A 19 6.52 18.69 12.30
C ALA A 19 5.64 17.53 11.78
N ARG A 20 5.71 17.17 10.49
CA ARG A 20 4.96 16.03 9.92
C ARG A 20 5.76 14.72 9.93
N CYS A 21 7.08 14.77 9.80
CA CYS A 21 7.93 13.59 9.79
C CYS A 21 7.94 12.86 11.15
N GLU A 22 7.77 13.59 12.25
CA GLU A 22 7.91 12.99 13.57
C GLU A 22 6.69 12.17 14.01
N ARG A 23 5.52 12.47 13.43
CA ARG A 23 4.25 11.78 13.70
C ARG A 23 4.15 10.43 13.00
N ASN A 24 5.08 10.12 12.10
CA ASN A 24 5.06 8.92 11.25
C ASN A 24 6.37 8.12 11.34
N ARG A 25 7.12 8.23 12.46
CA ARG A 25 8.19 7.28 12.73
C ARG A 25 7.57 5.89 12.92
N PRO A 26 7.93 4.88 12.12
CA PRO A 26 7.59 3.51 12.47
C PRO A 26 8.21 3.23 13.83
N ALA A 27 7.44 2.62 14.73
CA ALA A 27 7.98 2.16 16.01
C ALA A 27 9.25 1.34 15.73
N PRO A 28 10.34 1.54 16.49
CA PRO A 28 11.55 0.77 16.29
C PRO A 28 11.20 -0.71 16.34
N LEU A 29 11.62 -1.45 15.31
CA LEU A 29 11.41 -2.89 15.23
C LEU A 29 12.04 -3.50 16.48
N ARG A 30 11.20 -3.94 17.43
CA ARG A 30 11.69 -4.69 18.58
C ARG A 30 12.23 -6.01 18.04
N PRO A 31 13.46 -6.43 18.40
CA PRO A 31 13.92 -7.77 18.10
C PRO A 31 12.89 -8.75 18.69
N VAL A 32 12.39 -9.66 17.86
CA VAL A 32 11.59 -10.79 18.36
C VAL A 32 12.55 -11.66 19.15
N VAL A 33 12.61 -11.44 20.47
CA VAL A 33 13.20 -12.40 21.40
C VAL A 33 12.25 -13.58 21.44
N SER A 34 12.63 -14.63 20.72
CA SER A 34 11.78 -15.79 20.48
C SER A 34 11.55 -16.56 21.79
N GLY A 35 10.37 -16.36 22.40
CA GLY A 35 9.81 -17.28 23.37
C GLY A 35 9.53 -18.64 22.74
N SER A 36 9.82 -19.70 23.49
CA SER A 36 9.94 -21.11 23.14
C SER A 36 8.60 -21.80 22.79
N GLY A 37 7.90 -21.28 21.77
CA GLY A 37 6.73 -21.91 21.14
C GLY A 37 6.53 -21.55 19.65
N ALA A 38 7.42 -20.73 19.07
CA ALA A 38 7.24 -20.03 17.79
C ALA A 38 7.66 -20.81 16.52
N GLY A 39 8.17 -22.04 16.64
CA GLY A 39 8.96 -22.73 15.60
C GLY A 39 8.25 -23.08 14.29
N ARG A 40 6.90 -23.07 14.25
CA ARG A 40 6.14 -23.33 13.00
C ARG A 40 5.37 -22.14 12.45
N ARG A 41 4.96 -21.18 13.30
CA ARG A 41 4.20 -19.99 12.89
C ARG A 41 5.09 -18.83 12.46
N ALA A 42 6.32 -18.72 13.00
CA ALA A 42 7.24 -17.64 12.66
C ALA A 42 7.91 -17.83 11.28
N ARG A 43 8.17 -19.07 10.86
CA ARG A 43 8.87 -19.37 9.58
C ARG A 43 8.10 -18.96 8.31
N TRP A 44 6.80 -18.70 8.44
CA TRP A 44 5.90 -18.33 7.35
C TRP A 44 5.48 -16.85 7.40
N GLN A 45 6.00 -16.09 8.35
CA GLN A 45 5.72 -14.67 8.44
C GLN A 45 6.73 -13.87 7.61
N ARG A 46 6.23 -12.83 6.94
CA ARG A 46 6.97 -11.89 6.10
C ARG A 46 6.61 -10.47 6.51
N LEU A 47 7.50 -9.53 6.22
CA LEU A 47 7.14 -8.12 6.24
C LEU A 47 6.20 -7.87 5.06
N LEU A 48 4.98 -7.44 5.36
CA LEU A 48 3.93 -7.14 4.40
C LEU A 48 3.89 -5.63 4.17
N HIS A 49 3.59 -5.19 2.95
CA HIS A 49 3.39 -3.78 2.62
C HIS A 49 2.01 -3.28 3.06
N LEU A 50 0.96 -4.07 2.83
CA LEU A 50 -0.45 -3.85 3.19
C LEU A 50 -1.15 -2.67 2.51
N ASP A 51 -0.44 -1.97 1.62
CA ASP A 51 -0.97 -0.90 0.78
C ASP A 51 -0.25 -0.85 -0.57
N LEU A 52 0.06 -2.02 -1.12
CA LEU A 52 0.78 -2.12 -2.38
C LEU A 52 -0.18 -1.90 -3.55
N HIS A 53 0.06 -0.84 -4.29
CA HIS A 53 -0.61 -0.51 -5.56
C HIS A 53 0.39 0.22 -6.48
N PRO A 54 0.11 0.34 -7.79
CA PRO A 54 1.05 0.92 -8.75
C PRO A 54 1.58 2.31 -8.37
N GLU A 55 0.75 3.16 -7.74
CA GLU A 55 1.20 4.49 -7.28
C GLU A 55 2.19 4.43 -6.12
N ASN A 56 2.23 3.33 -5.37
CA ASN A 56 3.24 3.04 -4.34
C ASN A 56 4.45 2.28 -4.90
N VAL A 57 4.65 2.29 -6.23
CA VAL A 57 5.83 1.71 -6.89
C VAL A 57 6.47 2.72 -7.82
N ILE A 58 7.74 3.02 -7.59
CA ILE A 58 8.57 3.84 -8.48
C ILE A 58 9.38 2.92 -9.40
N LEU A 59 9.30 3.15 -10.71
CA LEU A 59 10.17 2.49 -11.67
C LEU A 59 11.51 3.22 -11.71
N THR A 60 12.58 2.49 -11.41
CA THR A 60 13.96 3.00 -11.45
C THR A 60 14.77 2.27 -12.52
N ASP A 61 15.93 2.81 -12.86
CA ASP A 61 16.95 2.15 -13.69
C ASP A 61 17.35 0.76 -13.14
N ARG A 62 17.24 0.56 -11.82
CA ARG A 62 17.49 -0.70 -11.12
C ARG A 62 16.22 -1.52 -10.84
N GLY A 63 15.16 -1.27 -11.60
CA GLY A 63 13.87 -1.96 -11.49
C GLY A 63 12.87 -1.30 -10.53
N PRO A 64 11.72 -1.94 -10.29
CA PRO A 64 10.64 -1.38 -9.47
C PRO A 64 11.04 -1.32 -7.99
N ARG A 65 10.67 -0.23 -7.32
CA ARG A 65 10.89 0.00 -5.88
C ARG A 65 9.57 0.39 -5.22
N ALA A 66 9.17 -0.36 -4.19
CA ALA A 66 8.00 -0.03 -3.40
C ALA A 66 8.33 1.09 -2.40
N ILE A 67 7.41 2.02 -2.25
CA ILE A 67 7.47 3.18 -1.34
C ILE A 67 6.29 3.15 -0.37
N ASP A 68 6.24 4.10 0.56
CA ASP A 68 5.15 4.19 1.55
C ASP A 68 4.92 2.92 2.39
N TRP A 69 5.93 2.55 3.16
CA TRP A 69 5.89 1.41 4.07
C TRP A 69 5.19 1.69 5.41
N THR A 70 4.38 2.75 5.50
CA THR A 70 3.79 3.20 6.78
C THR A 70 2.78 2.20 7.36
N THR A 71 2.09 1.49 6.47
CA THR A 71 1.10 0.45 6.82
C THR A 71 1.73 -0.92 7.05
N ALA A 72 3.05 -1.06 6.85
CA ALA A 72 3.74 -2.34 6.83
C ALA A 72 3.72 -3.07 8.18
N ARG A 73 3.46 -4.38 8.17
CA ARG A 73 3.42 -5.22 9.38
C ARG A 73 3.93 -6.62 9.09
N VAL A 74 4.35 -7.35 10.12
CA VAL A 74 4.68 -8.77 9.98
C VAL A 74 3.38 -9.59 9.87
N GLY A 75 3.31 -10.50 8.90
CA GLY A 75 2.15 -11.35 8.72
C GLY A 75 2.32 -12.41 7.64
N ARG A 76 1.21 -13.01 7.23
CA ARG A 76 1.16 -14.06 6.21
C ARG A 76 1.27 -13.44 4.81
N PRO A 77 2.19 -13.89 3.93
CA PRO A 77 2.43 -13.26 2.62
C PRO A 77 1.20 -13.24 1.70
N GLU A 78 0.33 -14.25 1.79
CA GLU A 78 -0.94 -14.30 1.05
C GLU A 78 -1.87 -13.12 1.35
N VAL A 79 -1.77 -12.52 2.54
CA VAL A 79 -2.56 -11.33 2.90
C VAL A 79 -2.09 -10.11 2.12
N ASP A 80 -0.80 -9.98 1.83
CA ASP A 80 -0.26 -8.82 1.12
C ASP A 80 -0.63 -8.83 -0.37
N VAL A 81 -0.57 -10.03 -0.98
CA VAL A 81 -1.07 -10.23 -2.34
C VAL A 81 -2.58 -10.00 -2.39
N ALA A 82 -3.33 -10.50 -1.40
CA ALA A 82 -4.77 -10.26 -1.31
C ALA A 82 -5.11 -8.77 -1.13
N MET A 83 -4.33 -8.02 -0.33
CA MET A 83 -4.50 -6.56 -0.19
C MET A 83 -4.37 -5.85 -1.52
N THR A 84 -3.35 -6.18 -2.33
CA THR A 84 -3.18 -5.62 -3.69
C THR A 84 -4.44 -5.86 -4.55
N PHE A 85 -5.02 -7.05 -4.48
CA PHE A 85 -6.24 -7.40 -5.22
C PHE A 85 -7.46 -6.61 -4.74
N VAL A 86 -7.63 -6.48 -3.42
CA VAL A 86 -8.74 -5.76 -2.80
C VAL A 86 -8.67 -4.27 -3.12
N ILE A 87 -7.48 -3.66 -3.00
CA ILE A 87 -7.26 -2.23 -3.33
C ILE A 87 -7.65 -1.97 -4.78
N LEU A 88 -7.06 -2.69 -5.74
CA LEU A 88 -7.29 -2.45 -7.17
C LEU A 88 -8.71 -2.77 -7.64
N ARG A 89 -9.42 -3.68 -6.96
CA ARG A 89 -10.83 -3.98 -7.26
C ARG A 89 -11.80 -2.98 -6.65
N GLY A 90 -11.42 -2.35 -5.55
CA GLY A 90 -12.19 -1.31 -4.88
C GLY A 90 -12.28 0.00 -5.66
N ILE A 91 -11.45 0.17 -6.69
CA ILE A 91 -11.40 1.41 -7.50
C ILE A 91 -12.61 1.50 -8.44
N VAL A 92 -13.22 2.68 -8.46
CA VAL A 92 -14.27 3.03 -9.44
C VAL A 92 -13.61 3.34 -10.78
N LEU A 93 -13.68 2.37 -11.70
CA LEU A 93 -13.07 2.43 -13.02
C LEU A 93 -14.10 2.31 -14.15
N ARG A 94 -13.77 2.91 -15.29
CA ARG A 94 -14.49 2.71 -16.57
C ARG A 94 -14.35 1.26 -17.03
N PRO A 95 -15.25 0.77 -17.91
CA PRO A 95 -15.24 -0.65 -18.31
C PRO A 95 -13.91 -1.16 -18.88
N HIS A 96 -13.23 -0.36 -19.71
CA HIS A 96 -11.96 -0.75 -20.33
C HIS A 96 -10.81 -0.79 -19.31
N GLU A 97 -10.72 0.18 -18.40
CA GLU A 97 -9.75 0.18 -17.29
C GLU A 97 -9.95 -1.05 -16.39
N ARG A 98 -11.21 -1.42 -16.12
CA ARG A 98 -11.55 -2.62 -15.35
C ARG A 98 -11.08 -3.90 -16.04
N LEU A 99 -11.07 -3.94 -17.38
CA LEU A 99 -10.51 -5.06 -18.14
C LEU A 99 -9.00 -5.12 -18.02
N LEU A 100 -8.31 -3.97 -18.10
CA LEU A 100 -6.86 -3.87 -17.91
C LEU A 100 -6.43 -4.31 -16.51
N ILE A 101 -7.08 -3.82 -15.46
CA ILE A 101 -6.83 -4.25 -14.07
C ILE A 101 -7.07 -5.75 -13.90
N ARG A 102 -8.11 -6.31 -14.53
CA ARG A 102 -8.33 -7.76 -14.51
C ARG A 102 -7.19 -8.53 -15.18
N GLY A 103 -6.67 -8.04 -16.30
CA GLY A 103 -5.50 -8.61 -16.97
C GLY A 103 -4.26 -8.56 -16.07
N PHE A 104 -3.99 -7.38 -15.50
CA PHE A 104 -2.89 -7.16 -14.57
C PHE A 104 -2.96 -8.09 -13.34
N LEU A 105 -4.10 -8.15 -12.65
CA LEU A 105 -4.27 -9.03 -11.49
C LEU A 105 -4.09 -10.52 -11.84
N ARG A 106 -4.49 -10.95 -13.06
CA ARG A 106 -4.21 -12.32 -13.52
C ARG A 106 -2.71 -12.54 -13.75
N ALA A 107 -1.98 -11.55 -14.26
CA ALA A 107 -0.53 -11.64 -14.39
C ALA A 107 0.15 -11.73 -13.01
N VAL A 108 -0.24 -10.86 -12.06
CA VAL A 108 0.25 -10.90 -10.67
C VAL A 108 0.01 -12.28 -10.03
N ALA A 109 -1.20 -12.82 -10.14
CA ALA A 109 -1.52 -14.15 -9.60
C ALA A 109 -0.60 -15.27 -10.16
N ARG A 110 -0.22 -15.17 -11.43
CA ARG A 110 0.67 -16.16 -12.08
C ARG A 110 2.13 -15.98 -11.68
N SER A 111 2.56 -14.76 -11.36
CA SER A 111 3.96 -14.44 -11.09
C SER A 111 4.35 -14.49 -9.60
N CYS A 112 3.43 -14.22 -8.67
CA CYS A 112 3.77 -14.06 -7.25
C CYS A 112 4.05 -15.38 -6.50
N GLY A 113 3.76 -16.55 -7.09
CA GLY A 113 3.94 -17.86 -6.45
C GLY A 113 3.12 -18.06 -5.15
N THR A 114 2.28 -17.09 -4.78
CA THR A 114 1.50 -17.05 -3.55
C THR A 114 0.03 -16.88 -3.92
N ASP A 115 -0.83 -17.77 -3.42
CA ASP A 115 -2.26 -17.73 -3.70
C ASP A 115 -2.96 -16.69 -2.79
N PRO A 116 -3.56 -15.62 -3.36
CA PRO A 116 -4.22 -14.60 -2.55
C PRO A 116 -5.53 -15.09 -1.92
N ARG A 117 -6.13 -16.19 -2.39
CA ARG A 117 -7.48 -16.61 -1.99
C ARG A 117 -7.62 -16.80 -0.47
N THR A 118 -6.61 -17.39 0.16
CA THR A 118 -6.60 -17.64 1.61
C THR A 118 -6.38 -16.36 2.44
N GLY A 119 -5.85 -15.29 1.82
CA GLY A 119 -5.68 -13.97 2.42
C GLY A 119 -6.87 -13.02 2.20
N MET A 120 -7.77 -13.32 1.25
CA MET A 120 -8.88 -12.44 0.88
C MET A 120 -9.81 -12.04 2.04
N PRO A 121 -10.20 -12.93 2.98
CA PRO A 121 -11.06 -12.53 4.09
C PRO A 121 -10.42 -11.44 4.95
N VAL A 122 -9.16 -11.64 5.35
CA VAL A 122 -8.39 -10.70 6.18
C VAL A 122 -8.15 -9.38 5.43
N ALA A 123 -7.80 -9.46 4.14
CA ALA A 123 -7.57 -8.27 3.33
C ALA A 123 -8.86 -7.45 3.13
N THR A 124 -9.99 -8.12 2.91
CA THR A 124 -11.30 -7.46 2.75
C THR A 124 -11.73 -6.78 4.03
N GLU A 125 -11.65 -7.47 5.17
CA GLU A 125 -11.95 -6.90 6.49
C GLU A 125 -11.09 -5.66 6.76
N ARG A 126 -9.78 -5.76 6.51
CA ARG A 126 -8.86 -4.64 6.69
C ARG A 126 -9.24 -3.44 5.82
N ARG A 127 -9.54 -3.66 4.53
CA ARG A 127 -9.90 -2.56 3.62
C ARG A 127 -11.23 -1.91 4.02
N LEU A 128 -12.22 -2.70 4.42
CA LEU A 128 -13.51 -2.18 4.89
C LEU A 128 -13.40 -1.39 6.19
N GLY A 129 -12.34 -1.58 6.98
CA GLY A 129 -12.01 -0.77 8.15
C GLY A 129 -11.32 0.56 7.84
N ASP A 130 -11.01 0.88 6.59
CA ASP A 130 -10.41 2.17 6.22
C ASP A 130 -11.46 3.30 6.32
N PRO A 131 -11.25 4.31 7.19
CA PRO A 131 -12.19 5.42 7.34
C PRO A 131 -12.33 6.29 6.07
N HIS A 132 -11.39 6.20 5.14
CA HIS A 132 -11.43 6.96 3.89
C HIS A 132 -12.17 6.23 2.75
N LEU A 133 -12.64 5.00 2.99
CA LEU A 133 -13.35 4.23 1.98
C LEU A 133 -14.78 4.76 1.80
N THR A 134 -15.14 5.17 0.59
CA THR A 134 -16.52 5.58 0.28
C THR A 134 -17.45 4.37 0.21
N GLU A 135 -18.78 4.57 0.36
CA GLU A 135 -19.75 3.46 0.29
C GLU A 135 -19.74 2.75 -1.07
N THR A 136 -19.47 3.49 -2.16
CA THR A 136 -19.36 2.91 -3.50
C THR A 136 -18.16 1.95 -3.58
N GLU A 137 -17.01 2.38 -3.09
CA GLU A 137 -15.79 1.56 -3.04
C GLU A 137 -15.96 0.37 -2.09
N ALA A 138 -16.63 0.57 -0.94
CA ALA A 138 -16.96 -0.50 -0.02
C ALA A 138 -17.86 -1.57 -0.67
N GLY A 139 -18.84 -1.16 -1.47
CA GLY A 139 -19.66 -2.07 -2.29
C GLY A 139 -18.81 -2.90 -3.26
N LEU A 140 -17.82 -2.26 -3.90
CA LEU A 140 -16.88 -2.95 -4.79
C LEU A 140 -15.94 -3.91 -4.05
N VAL A 141 -15.53 -3.58 -2.82
CA VAL A 141 -14.66 -4.43 -1.97
C VAL A 141 -15.41 -5.66 -1.45
N ARG A 142 -16.71 -5.56 -1.16
CA ARG A 142 -17.55 -6.70 -0.74
C ARG A 142 -17.84 -7.69 -1.88
N GLY A 143 -18.04 -7.19 -3.11
CA GLY A 143 -18.36 -7.99 -4.30
C GLY A 143 -17.40 -9.13 -4.69
N PRO A 144 -16.06 -9.02 -4.58
CA PRO A 144 -15.11 -10.04 -5.02
C PRO A 144 -15.05 -11.30 -4.16
N GLN A 145 -15.64 -11.32 -2.96
CA GLN A 145 -15.66 -12.50 -2.09
C GLN A 145 -16.29 -13.74 -2.77
N ARG A 146 -17.13 -13.55 -3.79
CA ARG A 146 -17.88 -14.62 -4.46
C ARG A 146 -17.21 -15.25 -5.69
N ARG A 147 -16.10 -14.68 -6.20
CA ARG A 147 -15.53 -15.07 -7.52
C ARG A 147 -14.31 -16.00 -7.46
N TYR A 148 -13.89 -16.38 -6.25
CA TYR A 148 -12.72 -17.24 -6.02
C TYR A 148 -12.92 -18.24 -4.86
N ALA A 149 -14.18 -18.42 -4.43
CA ALA A 149 -14.61 -19.60 -3.69
C ALA A 149 -14.77 -20.77 -4.67
#